data_AF-A0A0F8SC97-F1
#
_entry.id   AF-A0A0F8SC97-F1
#
_cell.length_a   1.000
_cell.length_b   1.000
_cell.length_c   1.000
_cell.angle_alpha   90.00
_cell.angle_beta   90.00
_cell.angle_gamma   90.00
#
_symmetry.space_group_name_H-M   'P 1'
#
loop_
_entity.id
_entity.type
_entity.pdbx_description
1 polymer ?
#
loop_
_entity_poly.entity_id
_entity_poly.type
_entity_poly.pdbx_seq_one_letter_code
_entity_poly.pdbx_strand_id
1 'polypeptide(L)'
;MDQIPDKSSFQIILQSDNVDNLSEYWQDQCWYLYDEISRALPEGSIKPLTLEGGKGEKADVITLFSHAIFIEITAKIFVEIVFEAIKNWHYYRPDSNIEIKCPDGSIAKITKQTLPKLQKYFDENPNLSICDAVSLFNNSTE
;
A
#
# COMPACT_ATOMS: atom_id res chain seq x y z
N MET A 1 9.66 15.42 -8.68
CA MET A 1 10.72 15.69 -7.68
C MET A 1 10.82 14.47 -6.81
N ASP A 2 12.02 13.89 -6.73
CA ASP A 2 12.33 12.74 -5.87
C ASP A 2 12.00 13.06 -4.41
N GLN A 3 10.82 12.64 -3.97
CA GLN A 3 10.65 12.30 -2.57
C GLN A 3 11.48 11.04 -2.39
N ILE A 4 12.74 11.18 -1.99
CA ILE A 4 13.50 10.04 -1.48
C ILE A 4 12.63 9.50 -0.36
N PRO A 5 11.98 8.33 -0.51
CA PRO A 5 11.19 7.81 0.57
C PRO A 5 12.19 7.53 1.68
N ASP A 6 11.86 7.93 2.90
CA ASP A 6 12.60 7.51 4.09
C ASP A 6 12.85 6.00 3.98
N LYS A 7 14.03 5.50 4.34
CA LYS A 7 14.35 4.06 4.26
C LYS A 7 13.31 3.19 5.00
N SER A 8 12.59 3.79 5.95
CA SER A 8 11.52 3.17 6.73
C SER A 8 10.12 3.28 6.11
N SER A 9 9.98 3.84 4.90
CA SER A 9 8.70 4.04 4.23
C SER A 9 8.46 3.04 3.09
N PHE A 10 7.20 2.82 2.76
CA PHE A 10 6.78 2.03 1.61
C PHE A 10 5.45 2.56 1.09
N GLN A 11 5.09 2.18 -0.13
CA GLN A 11 3.85 2.58 -0.77
C GLN A 11 2.97 1.37 -1.01
N ILE A 12 1.67 1.50 -0.69
CA ILE A 12 0.63 0.58 -1.13
C ILE A 12 -0.12 1.21 -2.29
N ILE A 13 -0.27 0.46 -3.37
CA ILE A 13 -0.98 0.88 -4.58
C ILE A 13 -2.16 -0.08 -4.79
N LEU A 14 -3.36 0.48 -4.86
CA LEU A 14 -4.60 -0.22 -5.15
C LEU A 14 -4.98 0.03 -6.60
N GLN A 15 -5.16 -1.05 -7.34
CA GLN A 15 -5.53 -1.03 -8.75
C GLN A 15 -6.80 -1.86 -8.96
N SER A 16 -7.58 -1.51 -9.97
CA SER A 16 -8.67 -2.35 -10.46
C SER A 16 -8.56 -2.47 -11.97
N ASP A 17 -8.71 -3.69 -12.48
CA ASP A 17 -8.75 -3.92 -13.93
C ASP A 17 -10.10 -3.47 -14.54
N ASN A 18 -11.12 -3.29 -13.70
CA ASN A 18 -12.50 -3.05 -14.11
C ASN A 18 -12.96 -1.60 -13.90
N VAL A 19 -12.16 -0.76 -13.24
CA VAL A 19 -12.53 0.61 -12.88
C VAL A 19 -11.33 1.52 -13.12
N ASP A 20 -11.57 2.69 -13.71
CA ASP A 20 -10.51 3.70 -13.85
C ASP A 20 -9.98 4.13 -12.48
N ASN A 21 -8.66 4.01 -12.31
CA ASN A 21 -7.95 4.36 -11.08
C ASN A 21 -8.12 5.85 -10.70
N LEU A 22 -8.49 6.72 -11.64
CA LEU A 22 -8.76 8.14 -11.37
C LEU A 22 -10.25 8.45 -11.19
N SER A 23 -11.13 7.47 -11.34
CA SER A 23 -12.57 7.70 -11.15
C SER A 23 -12.89 8.10 -9.71
N GLU A 24 -13.83 9.03 -9.56
CA GLU A 24 -14.34 9.48 -8.25
C GLU A 24 -14.83 8.29 -7.41
N TYR A 25 -15.60 7.39 -8.02
CA TYR A 25 -16.06 6.17 -7.37
C TYR A 25 -14.92 5.31 -6.81
N TRP A 26 -13.84 5.10 -7.57
CA TRP A 26 -12.70 4.32 -7.07
C TRP A 26 -11.97 5.05 -5.95
N GLN A 27 -11.74 6.35 -6.12
CA GLN A 27 -11.04 7.17 -5.13
C GLN A 27 -11.82 7.25 -3.80
N ASP A 28 -13.15 7.33 -3.82
CA ASP A 28 -13.99 7.29 -2.63
C ASP A 28 -13.86 5.96 -1.87
N GLN A 29 -13.80 4.85 -2.61
CA GLN A 29 -13.61 3.53 -2.01
C GLN A 29 -12.22 3.39 -1.39
N CYS A 30 -11.18 3.85 -2.10
CA CYS A 30 -9.82 3.86 -1.57
C CYS A 30 -9.68 4.81 -0.37
N TRP A 31 -10.41 5.93 -0.37
CA TRP A 31 -10.44 6.87 0.74
C TRP A 31 -11.05 6.25 1.99
N TYR A 32 -12.13 5.47 1.85
CA TYR A 32 -12.68 4.72 2.98
C TYR A 32 -11.65 3.76 3.60
N LEU A 33 -10.94 2.98 2.78
CA LEU A 33 -9.88 2.09 3.28
C LEU A 33 -8.75 2.87 3.96
N TYR A 34 -8.33 3.98 3.36
CA TYR A 34 -7.32 4.87 3.93
C TYR A 34 -7.72 5.37 5.33
N ASP A 35 -8.97 5.85 5.48
CA ASP A 35 -9.47 6.40 6.74
C ASP A 35 -9.57 5.32 7.84
N GLU A 36 -10.05 4.13 7.49
CA GLU A 36 -10.09 2.99 8.41
C GLU A 36 -8.70 2.60 8.91
N ILE A 37 -7.72 2.47 8.00
CA ILE A 37 -6.34 2.16 8.39
C ILE A 37 -5.76 3.31 9.23
N SER A 38 -5.92 4.55 8.78
CA SER A 38 -5.37 5.73 9.46
C SER A 38 -5.87 5.87 10.89
N ARG A 39 -7.13 5.48 11.17
CA ARG A 39 -7.70 5.50 12.53
C ARG A 39 -7.22 4.35 13.40
N ALA A 40 -6.88 3.22 12.79
CA ALA A 40 -6.45 2.02 13.50
C ALA A 40 -4.96 2.04 13.86
N LEU A 41 -4.14 2.86 13.19
CA LEU A 41 -2.69 2.93 13.40
C LEU A 41 -2.33 3.51 14.78
N PRO A 42 -1.64 2.75 15.65
CA PRO A 42 -1.19 3.25 16.96
C PRO A 42 0.15 3.99 16.88
N GLU A 43 0.95 3.75 15.84
CA GLU A 43 2.23 4.42 15.54
C GLU A 43 2.44 4.50 14.02
N GLY A 44 3.39 5.33 13.62
CA GLY A 44 3.66 5.67 12.22
C GLY A 44 2.59 6.59 11.62
N SER A 45 2.67 6.77 10.31
CA SER A 45 1.67 7.57 9.58
C SER A 45 1.41 7.01 8.18
N ILE A 46 0.23 7.34 7.67
CA ILE A 46 -0.20 7.06 6.30
C ILE A 46 -0.52 8.40 5.64
N LYS A 47 -0.13 8.56 4.37
CA LYS A 47 -0.42 9.77 3.57
C LYS A 47 -0.81 9.35 2.16
N PRO A 48 -1.84 9.96 1.55
CA PRO A 48 -2.14 9.72 0.14
C PRO A 48 -1.06 10.35 -0.74
N LEU A 49 -0.96 9.89 -1.99
CA LEU A 49 -0.09 10.50 -2.98
C LEU A 49 -0.70 11.81 -3.49
N THR A 50 0.07 12.89 -3.46
CA THR A 50 -0.30 14.19 -4.04
C THR A 50 0.46 14.43 -5.33
N LEU A 51 -0.24 14.70 -6.42
CA LEU A 51 0.33 15.07 -7.71
C LEU A 51 0.14 16.57 -7.95
N GLU A 52 1.20 17.26 -8.35
CA GLU A 52 1.09 18.64 -8.84
C GLU A 52 0.32 18.62 -10.16
N GLY A 53 -0.77 19.38 -10.24
CA GLY A 53 -1.49 19.60 -11.49
C GLY A 53 -0.61 20.24 -12.56
N GLY A 54 -0.96 20.02 -13.83
CA GLY A 54 -0.23 20.59 -14.97
C GLY A 54 -0.15 22.13 -14.90
N LYS A 55 0.96 22.71 -15.37
CA LYS A 55 1.17 24.17 -15.37
C LYS A 55 0.06 24.89 -16.15
N GLY A 56 -0.73 25.72 -15.46
CA GLY A 56 -1.84 26.52 -15.99
C GLY A 56 -2.56 27.33 -14.89
N GLU A 57 -3.61 28.08 -15.21
CA GLU A 57 -4.29 29.03 -14.28
C GLU A 57 -4.94 28.40 -13.04
N LYS A 58 -5.02 27.07 -12.96
CA LYS A 58 -5.39 26.34 -11.75
C LYS A 58 -4.48 25.13 -11.60
N ALA A 59 -3.33 25.32 -10.96
CA ALA A 59 -2.52 24.21 -10.50
C ALA A 59 -3.24 23.55 -9.31
N ASP A 60 -4.26 22.74 -9.59
CA ASP A 60 -4.96 21.98 -8.57
C ASP A 60 -4.10 20.77 -8.18
N VAL A 61 -3.89 20.57 -6.89
CA VAL A 61 -3.22 19.37 -6.36
C VAL A 61 -4.21 18.22 -6.39
N ILE A 62 -3.89 17.17 -7.15
CA ILE A 62 -4.71 15.95 -7.20
C ILE A 62 -4.23 15.02 -6.08
N THR A 63 -5.14 14.61 -5.21
CA THR A 63 -4.87 13.60 -4.17
C THR A 63 -5.37 12.24 -4.63
N LEU A 64 -4.50 11.23 -4.59
CA LEU A 64 -4.81 9.85 -4.94
C LEU A 64 -4.78 8.97 -3.71
N PHE A 65 -5.95 8.55 -3.24
CA PHE A 65 -6.11 7.60 -2.14
C PHE A 65 -5.82 6.16 -2.55
N SER A 66 -5.89 5.85 -3.85
CA SER A 66 -5.42 4.57 -4.38
C SER A 66 -3.91 4.35 -4.22
N HIS A 67 -3.16 5.39 -3.83
CA HIS A 67 -1.74 5.33 -3.56
C HIS A 67 -1.48 5.86 -2.15
N ALA A 68 -1.18 4.98 -1.21
CA ALA A 68 -0.93 5.34 0.19
C ALA A 68 0.54 5.10 0.55
N ILE A 69 1.20 6.15 1.05
CA ILE A 69 2.57 6.10 1.56
C ILE A 69 2.50 5.87 3.06
N PHE A 70 3.13 4.80 3.52
CA PHE A 70 3.26 4.42 4.92
C PHE A 70 4.67 4.78 5.40
N ILE A 71 4.75 5.37 6.58
CA ILE A 71 5.99 5.92 7.14
C ILE A 71 6.10 5.43 8.59
N GLU A 72 7.28 4.93 8.97
CA GLU A 72 7.60 4.51 10.34
C GLU A 72 6.66 3.43 10.89
N ILE A 73 6.19 2.53 10.02
CA ILE A 73 5.34 1.40 10.41
C ILE A 73 6.21 0.18 10.69
N THR A 74 6.04 -0.44 11.87
CA THR A 74 6.70 -1.69 12.21
C THR A 74 6.08 -2.89 11.48
N ALA A 75 6.86 -3.95 11.28
CA ALA A 75 6.37 -5.17 10.62
C ALA A 75 5.17 -5.79 11.38
N LYS A 76 5.17 -5.72 12.71
CA LYS A 76 4.06 -6.16 13.55
C LYS A 76 2.75 -5.42 13.20
N ILE A 77 2.79 -4.09 13.17
CA ILE A 77 1.60 -3.27 12.87
C ILE A 77 1.16 -3.45 11.42
N PHE A 78 2.12 -3.60 10.52
CA PHE A 78 1.81 -3.95 9.15
C PHE A 78 0.98 -5.22 9.09
N VAL A 79 1.37 -6.31 9.77
CA VAL A 79 0.60 -7.56 9.77
C VAL A 79 -0.75 -7.41 10.48
N GLU A 80 -0.75 -6.82 11.68
CA GLU A 80 -1.96 -6.76 12.53
C GLU A 80 -3.05 -5.83 11.99
N ILE A 81 -2.66 -4.73 11.33
CA ILE A 81 -3.60 -3.67 10.91
C ILE A 81 -3.67 -3.58 9.39
N VAL A 82 -2.53 -3.31 8.74
CA VAL A 82 -2.51 -2.99 7.31
C VAL A 82 -2.83 -4.24 6.47
N PHE A 83 -2.26 -5.38 6.84
CA PHE A 83 -2.43 -6.64 6.12
C PHE A 83 -3.82 -7.23 6.33
N GLU A 84 -4.40 -7.12 7.53
CA GLU A 84 -5.80 -7.48 7.77
C GLU A 84 -6.76 -6.58 6.98
N ALA A 85 -6.49 -5.26 6.89
CA ALA A 85 -7.26 -4.37 6.03
C ALA A 85 -7.17 -4.76 4.55
N ILE A 86 -5.97 -5.14 4.07
CA ILE A 86 -5.75 -5.70 2.72
C ILE A 86 -6.56 -6.98 2.51
N LYS A 87 -6.58 -7.90 3.48
CA LYS A 87 -7.35 -9.15 3.39
C LYS A 87 -8.84 -8.88 3.28
N ASN A 88 -9.35 -7.97 4.10
CA ASN A 88 -10.75 -7.53 4.04
C ASN A 88 -11.07 -6.87 2.69
N TRP A 89 -10.16 -6.03 2.18
CA TRP A 89 -10.32 -5.42 0.86
C TRP A 89 -10.43 -6.48 -0.24
N HIS A 90 -9.51 -7.44 -0.28
CA HIS A 90 -9.54 -8.57 -1.23
C HIS A 90 -10.81 -9.42 -1.13
N TYR A 91 -11.39 -9.53 0.06
CA TYR A 91 -12.65 -10.25 0.24
C TYR A 91 -13.82 -9.56 -0.48
N TYR A 92 -13.92 -8.23 -0.40
CA TYR A 92 -14.98 -7.45 -1.05
C TYR A 92 -14.65 -7.04 -2.50
N ARG A 93 -13.37 -7.02 -2.87
CA ARG A 93 -12.84 -6.61 -4.17
C ARG A 93 -11.88 -7.67 -4.71
N PRO A 94 -12.37 -8.87 -5.07
CA PRO A 94 -11.51 -9.97 -5.50
C PRO A 94 -10.74 -9.70 -6.80
N ASP A 95 -11.24 -8.78 -7.63
CA ASP A 95 -10.61 -8.36 -8.90
C ASP A 95 -9.68 -7.14 -8.71
N SER A 96 -9.42 -6.72 -7.47
CA SER A 96 -8.45 -5.66 -7.20
C SER A 96 -7.04 -6.22 -7.15
N ASN A 97 -6.10 -5.44 -7.67
CA ASN A 97 -4.68 -5.71 -7.58
C ASN A 97 -4.08 -4.79 -6.52
N ILE A 98 -3.24 -5.34 -5.65
CA ILE A 98 -2.57 -4.58 -4.60
C ILE A 98 -1.07 -4.77 -4.78
N GLU A 99 -0.34 -3.67 -4.84
CA GLU A 99 1.11 -3.67 -4.95
C GLU A 99 1.72 -2.97 -3.73
N ILE A 100 2.79 -3.55 -3.19
CA ILE A 100 3.65 -2.90 -2.20
C ILE A 100 4.94 -2.52 -2.90
N LYS A 101 5.24 -1.23 -2.94
CA LYS A 101 6.44 -0.68 -3.54
C LYS A 101 7.36 -0.12 -2.46
N CYS A 102 8.61 -0.58 -2.48
CA CYS A 102 9.64 -0.17 -1.54
C CYS A 102 10.59 0.87 -2.13
N PRO A 103 11.34 1.60 -1.28
CA PRO A 103 12.25 2.66 -1.73
C PRO A 103 13.43 2.15 -2.56
N ASP A 104 13.81 0.89 -2.36
CA ASP A 104 14.81 0.17 -3.16
C ASP A 104 14.33 -0.19 -4.58
N GLY A 105 13.06 0.09 -4.88
CA GLY A 105 12.42 -0.23 -6.15
C GLY A 105 11.80 -1.62 -6.20
N SER A 106 11.88 -2.42 -5.12
CA SER A 106 11.21 -3.71 -5.08
C SER A 106 9.70 -3.54 -5.05
N ILE A 107 9.00 -4.45 -5.73
CA ILE A 107 7.53 -4.44 -5.84
C ILE A 107 7.02 -5.84 -5.54
N ALA A 108 6.20 -6.00 -4.50
CA ALA A 108 5.44 -7.22 -4.27
C ALA A 108 3.99 -7.05 -4.72
N LYS A 109 3.51 -8.01 -5.51
CA LYS A 109 2.10 -8.11 -5.89
C LYS A 109 1.35 -9.00 -4.90
N ILE A 110 0.34 -8.43 -4.28
CA ILE A 110 -0.54 -9.11 -3.34
C ILE A 110 -1.83 -9.47 -4.05
N THR A 111 -1.98 -10.78 -4.27
CA THR A 111 -3.18 -11.39 -4.82
C THR A 111 -3.80 -12.29 -3.75
N LYS A 112 -5.05 -12.69 -3.94
CA LYS A 112 -5.71 -13.68 -3.08
C LYS A 112 -4.89 -14.96 -2.87
N GLN A 113 -4.08 -15.35 -3.85
CA GLN A 113 -3.23 -16.55 -3.77
C GLN A 113 -1.92 -16.31 -3.00
N THR A 114 -1.38 -15.09 -3.02
CA THR A 114 -0.12 -14.76 -2.33
C THR A 114 -0.36 -14.33 -0.88
N LEU A 115 -1.57 -13.89 -0.52
CA LEU A 115 -1.93 -13.46 0.84
C LEU A 115 -1.52 -14.47 1.95
N PRO A 116 -1.88 -15.78 1.89
CA PRO A 116 -1.54 -16.70 2.96
C PRO A 116 -0.03 -16.95 3.06
N LYS A 117 0.67 -16.94 1.93
CA LYS A 117 2.13 -17.14 1.88
C LYS A 117 2.87 -15.94 2.47
N LEU A 118 2.43 -14.74 2.12
CA LEU A 118 3.02 -13.50 2.60
C LEU A 118 2.78 -13.33 4.11
N GLN A 119 1.57 -13.61 4.61
CA GLN A 119 1.30 -13.62 6.05
C GLN A 119 2.23 -14.57 6.81
N LYS A 120 2.31 -15.83 6.36
CA LYS A 120 3.20 -16.82 6.94
C LYS A 120 4.66 -16.36 6.94
N TYR A 121 5.10 -15.71 5.86
CA TYR A 121 6.47 -15.20 5.76
C TYR A 121 6.78 -14.14 6.83
N PHE A 122 5.85 -13.20 7.07
CA PHE A 122 5.99 -12.21 8.13
C PHE A 122 5.94 -12.83 9.53
N ASP A 123 5.09 -13.84 9.75
CA ASP A 123 5.00 -14.57 11.02
C ASP A 123 6.31 -15.30 11.35
N GLU A 124 6.96 -15.89 10.33
CA GLU A 124 8.25 -16.59 10.47
C GLU A 124 9.44 -15.62 10.60
N ASN A 125 9.30 -14.38 10.15
CA ASN A 125 10.38 -13.38 10.10
C ASN A 125 10.00 -12.04 10.77
N PRO A 126 9.60 -12.02 12.05
CA PRO A 126 9.03 -10.84 12.70
C PRO A 126 10.00 -9.67 12.87
N ASN A 127 11.31 -9.92 12.74
CA ASN A 127 12.36 -8.92 12.90
C ASN A 127 12.79 -8.26 11.58
N LEU A 128 12.31 -8.76 10.43
CA LEU A 128 12.61 -8.14 9.14
C LEU A 128 11.83 -6.84 8.99
N SER A 129 12.44 -5.86 8.33
CA SER A 129 11.68 -4.72 7.85
C SER A 129 10.67 -5.18 6.79
N ILE A 130 9.62 -4.38 6.58
CA ILE A 130 8.57 -4.71 5.60
C ILE A 130 9.16 -4.86 4.20
N CYS A 131 10.09 -3.96 3.84
CA CYS A 131 10.74 -4.00 2.53
C CYS A 131 11.74 -5.14 2.38
N ASP A 132 12.51 -5.46 3.42
CA ASP A 132 13.39 -6.65 3.36
C ASP A 132 12.56 -7.93 3.21
N ALA A 133 11.45 -8.02 3.95
CA ALA A 133 10.55 -9.17 3.88
C ALA A 133 9.90 -9.32 2.49
N VAL A 134 9.43 -8.21 1.91
CA VAL A 134 8.88 -8.17 0.55
C VAL A 134 9.92 -8.57 -0.50
N SER A 135 11.13 -7.99 -0.44
CA SER A 135 12.21 -8.29 -1.38
C SER A 135 12.63 -9.76 -1.31
N LEU A 136 12.76 -10.33 -0.11
CA LEU A 136 13.13 -11.74 0.06
C LEU A 136 11.99 -12.70 -0.31
N PHE A 137 10.74 -12.32 -0.04
CA PHE A 137 9.57 -13.10 -0.43
C PHE A 137 9.52 -13.28 -1.95
N ASN A 138 9.69 -12.19 -2.72
CA ASN A 138 9.72 -12.24 -4.17
C ASN A 138 10.80 -13.18 -4.70
N ASN A 139 12.03 -13.07 -4.18
CA ASN A 139 13.16 -13.92 -4.55
C ASN A 139 12.98 -15.41 -4.17
N SER A 140 12.07 -15.72 -3.24
CA SER A 140 11.76 -17.09 -2.82
C SER A 140 10.62 -17.72 -3.62
N THR A 141 9.93 -16.92 -4.45
CA THR A 141 8.77 -17.34 -5.25
C THR A 141 8.99 -17.31 -6.76
N GLU A 142 10.12 -16.78 -7.23
CA GLU A 142 10.68 -17.08 -8.56
C GLU A 142 11.31 -18.48 -8.60
#